data_AF-A0A7V2HHP1-F1
#
_entry.id   AF-A0A7V2HHP1-F1
#
_cell.length_a   1.000
_cell.length_b   1.000
_cell.length_c   1.000
_cell.angle_alpha   90.00
_cell.angle_beta   90.00
_cell.angle_gamma   90.00
#
_symmetry.space_group_name_H-M   'P 1'
#
loop_
_entity.id
_entity.type
_entity.pdbx_description
1 polymer ?
#
loop_
_entity_poly.entity_id
_entity_poly.type
_entity_poly.pdbx_seq_one_letter_code
_entity_poly.pdbx_strand_id
1 'polypeptide(L)'
;MLRWLGLGLAAATLAAAPIDEKANISLDDAKLAAMSKAAKTAQDHLELARVYRERAAEFEAKARRHETKADELTRQVSYNPLRHKWPAMAHGPADRERNLAMQARRAAKESLQLAERHEETARKLASSEGRYQARA
;
A
#
# COMPACT_ATOMS: atom_id res chain seq x y z
N MET A 1 -54.16 12.28 -32.81
CA MET A 1 -52.85 12.78 -33.28
C MET A 1 -51.96 13.03 -32.07
N LEU A 2 -50.72 12.54 -32.15
CA LEU A 2 -49.72 12.38 -31.08
C LEU A 2 -49.35 13.69 -30.37
N ARG A 3 -49.06 13.61 -29.06
CA ARG A 3 -48.09 14.51 -28.42
C ARG A 3 -47.22 13.75 -27.43
N TRP A 4 -45.92 13.82 -27.71
CA TRP A 4 -44.80 13.13 -27.10
C TRP A 4 -44.53 13.56 -25.66
N LEU A 5 -44.24 12.60 -24.79
CA LEU A 5 -43.60 12.81 -23.48
C LEU A 5 -42.08 12.78 -23.70
N GLY A 6 -41.43 13.94 -23.56
CA GLY A 6 -39.98 14.05 -23.55
C GLY A 6 -39.42 13.61 -22.19
N LEU A 7 -38.79 12.44 -22.15
CA LEU A 7 -37.97 12.00 -21.03
C LEU A 7 -36.56 12.58 -21.21
N GLY A 8 -36.21 13.58 -20.41
CA GLY A 8 -34.85 14.12 -20.32
C GLY A 8 -33.95 13.15 -19.56
N LEU A 9 -33.03 12.51 -20.28
CA LEU A 9 -31.97 11.67 -19.73
C LEU A 9 -30.83 12.57 -19.24
N ALA A 10 -30.79 12.89 -17.94
CA ALA A 10 -29.66 13.58 -17.34
C ALA A 10 -28.49 12.60 -17.12
N ALA A 11 -27.50 12.66 -18.00
CA ALA A 11 -26.24 11.93 -17.84
C ALA A 11 -25.39 12.61 -16.75
N ALA A 12 -25.36 12.02 -15.55
CA ALA A 12 -24.43 12.42 -14.50
C ALA A 12 -23.03 11.86 -14.82
N THR A 13 -22.17 12.68 -15.41
CA THR A 13 -20.73 12.40 -15.54
C THR A 13 -20.07 12.49 -14.17
N LEU A 14 -19.81 11.34 -13.56
CA LEU A 14 -19.02 11.21 -12.33
C LEU A 14 -17.54 11.46 -12.68
N ALA A 15 -17.07 12.70 -12.51
CA ALA A 15 -15.66 13.03 -12.63
C ALA A 15 -14.90 12.47 -11.41
N ALA A 16 -14.16 11.37 -11.61
CA ALA A 16 -13.24 10.85 -10.62
C ALA A 16 -12.07 11.82 -10.44
N ALA A 17 -12.03 12.55 -9.34
CA ALA A 17 -10.91 13.40 -8.97
C ALA A 17 -9.67 12.52 -8.67
N PRO A 18 -8.45 12.96 -9.07
CA PRO A 18 -7.23 12.28 -8.69
C PRO A 18 -7.01 12.40 -7.18
N ILE A 19 -7.15 11.30 -6.46
CA ILE A 19 -6.79 11.23 -5.04
C ILE A 19 -5.26 11.40 -4.97
N ASP A 20 -4.80 12.49 -4.36
CA ASP A 20 -3.38 12.77 -4.16
C ASP A 20 -2.81 11.80 -3.11
N GLU A 21 -2.44 10.60 -3.58
CA GLU A 21 -2.03 9.45 -2.77
C GLU A 21 -0.78 9.75 -1.92
N LYS A 22 0.07 10.69 -2.35
CA LYS A 22 1.31 11.03 -1.65
C LYS A 22 1.06 11.76 -0.34
N ALA A 23 0.05 12.64 -0.29
CA ALA A 23 -0.30 13.37 0.92
C ALA A 23 -0.81 12.41 2.02
N ASN A 24 -1.63 11.42 1.64
CA ASN A 24 -2.18 10.44 2.57
C ASN A 24 -1.10 9.54 3.19
N ILE A 25 -0.12 9.09 2.40
CA ILE A 25 0.98 8.24 2.91
C ILE A 25 1.77 8.96 4.02
N SER A 26 2.05 10.25 3.85
CA SER A 26 2.81 11.03 4.85
C SER A 26 2.06 11.22 6.17
N LEU A 27 0.73 11.31 6.10
CA LEU A 27 -0.14 11.47 7.27
C LEU A 27 -0.28 10.15 8.05
N ASP A 28 -0.32 9.02 7.35
CA ASP A 28 -0.33 7.69 7.97
C ASP A 28 1.00 7.37 8.67
N ASP A 29 2.13 7.79 8.11
CA ASP A 29 3.45 7.64 8.74
C ASP A 29 3.56 8.39 10.07
N ALA A 30 3.10 9.64 10.11
CA ALA A 30 3.09 10.44 11.33
C ALA A 30 2.19 9.83 12.40
N LYS A 31 1.02 9.30 12.00
CA LYS A 31 0.09 8.62 12.91
C LYS A 31 0.70 7.35 13.49
N LEU A 32 1.33 6.52 12.67
CA LEU A 32 2.01 5.30 13.13
C LEU A 32 3.17 5.62 14.07
N ALA A 33 3.96 6.66 13.77
CA ALA A 33 5.01 7.11 14.67
C ALA A 33 4.45 7.59 16.03
N ALA A 34 3.30 8.27 16.04
CA ALA A 34 2.64 8.68 17.27
C ALA A 34 2.11 7.47 18.07
N MET A 35 1.46 6.50 17.40
CA MET A 35 1.00 5.27 18.04
C MET A 35 2.17 4.46 18.63
N SER A 36 3.28 4.35 17.90
CA SER A 36 4.49 3.68 18.39
C SER A 36 5.09 4.36 19.63
N LYS A 37 5.00 5.69 19.75
CA LYS A 37 5.45 6.42 20.93
C LYS A 37 4.49 6.29 22.11
N ALA A 38 3.20 6.13 21.83
CA ALA A 38 2.16 6.01 22.85
C ALA A 38 2.04 4.59 23.42
N ALA A 39 2.45 3.56 22.66
CA ALA A 39 2.37 2.18 23.09
C ALA A 39 3.27 1.90 24.30
N LYS A 40 2.64 1.42 25.38
CA LYS A 40 3.33 1.09 26.65
C LYS A 40 2.99 -0.32 27.12
N THR A 41 1.81 -0.81 26.80
CA THR A 41 1.31 -2.11 27.25
C THR A 41 1.57 -3.19 26.21
N ALA A 42 1.51 -4.46 26.64
CA ALA A 42 1.58 -5.59 25.71
C ALA A 42 0.48 -5.52 24.65
N GLN A 43 -0.73 -5.10 25.04
CA GLN A 43 -1.87 -4.95 24.13
C GLN A 43 -1.63 -3.86 23.08
N ASP A 44 -1.09 -2.70 23.46
CA ASP A 44 -0.79 -1.62 22.51
C ASP A 44 0.19 -2.07 21.42
N HIS A 45 1.19 -2.87 21.80
CA HIS A 45 2.16 -3.42 20.85
C HIS A 45 1.54 -4.48 19.94
N LEU A 46 0.59 -5.30 20.43
CA LEU A 46 -0.15 -6.22 19.55
C LEU A 46 -1.02 -5.47 18.54
N GLU A 47 -1.65 -4.37 18.97
CA GLU A 47 -2.43 -3.51 18.06
C GLU A 47 -1.54 -2.88 16.99
N LEU A 48 -0.37 -2.34 17.37
CA LEU A 48 0.62 -1.85 16.41
C LEU A 48 1.07 -2.93 15.43
N ALA A 49 1.33 -4.14 15.90
CA ALA A 49 1.69 -5.25 15.03
C ALA A 49 0.58 -5.55 14.00
N ARG A 50 -0.69 -5.48 14.41
CA ARG A 50 -1.82 -5.64 13.49
C ARG A 50 -1.83 -4.55 12.42
N VAL A 51 -1.69 -3.28 12.80
CA VAL A 51 -1.69 -2.17 11.83
C VAL A 51 -0.52 -2.28 10.85
N TYR A 52 0.67 -2.66 11.31
CA TYR A 52 1.81 -2.89 10.41
C TYR A 52 1.59 -4.07 9.44
N ARG A 53 0.85 -5.12 9.85
CA ARG A 53 0.46 -6.22 8.94
C ARG A 53 -0.55 -5.76 7.89
N GLU A 54 -1.56 -5.00 8.29
CA GLU A 54 -2.53 -4.40 7.36
C GLU A 54 -1.78 -3.56 6.32
N ARG A 55 -0.85 -2.72 6.77
CA ARG A 55 0.00 -1.91 5.88
C ARG A 55 0.90 -2.75 4.97
N ALA A 56 1.46 -3.85 5.46
CA ALA A 56 2.21 -4.77 4.62
C ALA A 56 1.34 -5.36 3.49
N ALA A 57 0.09 -5.72 3.82
CA ALA A 57 -0.87 -6.23 2.84
C ALA A 57 -1.24 -5.17 1.77
N GLU A 58 -1.37 -3.91 2.18
CA GLU A 58 -1.57 -2.80 1.24
C GLU A 58 -0.39 -2.62 0.28
N PHE A 59 0.85 -2.64 0.80
CA PHE A 59 2.04 -2.56 -0.05
C PHE A 59 2.18 -3.76 -0.99
N GLU A 60 1.85 -4.98 -0.53
CA GLU A 60 1.75 -6.16 -1.38
C GLU A 60 0.71 -5.99 -2.50
N ALA A 61 -0.46 -5.42 -2.19
CA ALA A 61 -1.47 -5.11 -3.20
C ALA A 61 -0.96 -4.06 -4.21
N LYS A 62 -0.24 -3.02 -3.74
CA LYS A 62 0.38 -2.02 -4.62
C LYS A 62 1.45 -2.63 -5.51
N ALA A 63 2.30 -3.51 -4.97
CA ALA A 63 3.31 -4.22 -5.75
C ALA A 63 2.67 -5.02 -6.90
N ARG A 64 1.60 -5.78 -6.61
CA ARG A 64 0.85 -6.53 -7.62
C ARG A 64 0.24 -5.64 -8.71
N ARG A 65 -0.25 -4.44 -8.33
CA ARG A 65 -0.78 -3.46 -9.30
C ARG A 65 0.33 -2.96 -10.25
N HIS A 66 1.49 -2.61 -9.71
CA HIS A 66 2.64 -2.18 -10.51
C HIS A 66 3.19 -3.30 -11.40
N GLU A 67 3.22 -4.55 -10.93
CA GLU A 67 3.60 -5.72 -11.73
C GLU A 67 2.63 -5.93 -12.89
N THR A 68 1.33 -5.92 -12.61
CA THR A 68 0.29 -6.03 -13.64
C THR A 68 0.43 -4.89 -14.67
N LYS A 69 0.71 -3.67 -14.20
CA LYS A 69 0.89 -2.52 -15.09
C LYS A 69 2.13 -2.64 -15.97
N ALA A 70 3.24 -3.12 -15.40
CA ALA A 70 4.46 -3.39 -16.16
C ALA A 70 4.21 -4.45 -17.25
N ASP A 71 3.45 -5.50 -16.95
CA ASP A 71 3.08 -6.53 -17.90
C ASP A 71 2.16 -5.99 -19.00
N GLU A 72 1.16 -5.17 -18.66
CA GLU A 72 0.33 -4.46 -19.64
C GLU A 72 1.17 -3.61 -20.58
N LEU A 73 2.07 -2.79 -20.04
CA LEU A 73 2.96 -1.94 -20.83
C LEU A 73 3.86 -2.79 -21.72
N THR A 74 4.38 -3.91 -21.22
CA THR A 74 5.21 -4.84 -22.01
C THR A 74 4.41 -5.48 -23.15
N ARG A 75 3.12 -5.81 -22.94
CA ARG A 75 2.25 -6.43 -23.95
C ARG A 75 1.72 -5.44 -24.99
N GLN A 76 1.35 -4.23 -24.58
CA GLN A 76 0.99 -3.14 -25.50
C GLN A 76 2.14 -2.79 -26.41
N VAL A 77 3.36 -2.95 -25.89
CA VAL A 77 4.61 -2.94 -26.62
C VAL A 77 4.69 -4.22 -27.49
N SER A 78 3.76 -4.40 -28.43
CA SER A 78 3.94 -5.14 -29.70
C SER A 78 4.94 -4.42 -30.63
N TYR A 79 5.94 -3.82 -29.99
CA TYR A 79 6.63 -2.62 -30.37
C TYR A 79 7.85 -3.03 -31.12
N ASN A 80 7.84 -2.76 -32.42
CA ASN A 80 9.04 -2.88 -33.23
C ASN A 80 10.09 -1.91 -32.65
N PRO A 81 11.14 -2.39 -31.95
CA PRO A 81 12.12 -1.54 -31.28
C PRO A 81 12.85 -0.63 -32.28
N LEU A 82 12.89 -1.05 -33.55
CA LEU A 82 13.50 -0.34 -34.67
C LEU A 82 12.72 0.92 -35.07
N ARG A 83 11.47 1.10 -34.62
CA ARG A 83 10.71 2.35 -34.88
C ARG A 83 11.13 3.51 -33.99
N HIS A 84 11.92 3.24 -32.94
CA HIS A 84 12.36 4.25 -32.01
C HIS A 84 13.80 4.63 -32.29
N LYS A 85 14.07 5.94 -32.23
CA LYS A 85 15.43 6.47 -32.36
C LYS A 85 16.41 5.80 -31.38
N TRP A 86 15.91 5.38 -30.22
CA TRP A 86 16.68 4.74 -29.16
C TRP A 86 15.96 3.47 -28.65
N PRO A 87 16.17 2.30 -29.29
CA PRO A 87 15.49 1.05 -28.93
C PRO A 87 15.66 0.65 -27.46
N ALA A 88 16.84 0.91 -26.88
CA ALA A 88 17.12 0.61 -25.48
C ALA A 88 16.24 1.38 -24.48
N MET A 89 15.69 2.54 -24.88
CA MET A 89 14.81 3.35 -24.02
C MET A 89 13.33 2.97 -24.16
N ALA A 90 12.99 2.09 -25.09
CA ALA A 90 11.63 1.63 -25.35
C ALA A 90 10.92 1.06 -24.12
N HIS A 91 11.67 0.38 -23.26
CA HIS A 91 11.16 -0.31 -22.08
C HIS A 91 11.11 0.57 -20.83
N GLY A 92 11.56 1.82 -20.91
CA GLY A 92 11.65 2.74 -19.77
C GLY A 92 10.39 2.81 -18.89
N PRO A 93 9.17 2.91 -19.47
CA PRO A 93 7.94 2.89 -18.69
C PRO A 93 7.70 1.57 -17.96
N ALA A 94 7.88 0.43 -18.63
CA ALA A 94 7.70 -0.89 -18.01
C ALA A 94 8.72 -1.14 -16.90
N ASP A 95 9.97 -0.73 -17.11
CA ASP A 95 11.04 -0.86 -16.12
C ASP A 95 10.80 0.04 -14.91
N ARG A 96 10.24 1.24 -15.12
CA ARG A 96 9.82 2.12 -14.02
C ARG A 96 8.77 1.45 -13.15
N GLU A 97 7.74 0.86 -13.75
CA GLU A 97 6.69 0.14 -13.00
C GLU A 97 7.25 -1.08 -12.25
N ARG A 98 8.16 -1.85 -12.86
CA ARG A 98 8.88 -2.94 -12.16
C ARG A 98 9.66 -2.44 -10.95
N ASN A 99 10.35 -1.30 -11.09
CA ASN A 99 11.08 -0.69 -9.98
C ASN A 99 10.15 -0.26 -8.84
N LEU A 100 8.98 0.32 -9.15
CA LEU A 100 7.96 0.67 -8.16
C LEU A 100 7.41 -0.57 -7.45
N ALA A 101 7.15 -1.66 -8.19
CA ALA A 101 6.75 -2.94 -7.61
C ALA A 101 7.80 -3.47 -6.61
N MET A 102 9.08 -3.45 -6.98
CA MET A 102 10.16 -3.87 -6.09
C MET A 102 10.25 -3.00 -4.82
N GLN A 103 10.10 -1.68 -4.95
CA GLN A 103 10.09 -0.78 -3.80
C GLN A 103 8.91 -1.08 -2.86
N ALA A 104 7.71 -1.31 -3.42
CA ALA A 104 6.55 -1.69 -2.63
C ALA A 104 6.74 -3.02 -1.89
N ARG A 105 7.36 -4.04 -2.54
CA ARG A 105 7.69 -5.31 -1.85
C ARG A 105 8.69 -5.14 -0.71
N ARG A 106 9.69 -4.27 -0.88
CA ARG A 106 10.64 -3.94 0.19
C ARG A 106 9.93 -3.30 1.37
N ALA A 107 9.06 -2.31 1.11
CA ALA A 107 8.25 -1.65 2.13
C ALA A 107 7.29 -2.62 2.84
N ALA A 108 6.69 -3.57 2.12
CA ALA A 108 5.86 -4.62 2.71
C ALA A 108 6.67 -5.49 3.68
N LYS A 109 7.86 -5.95 3.26
CA LYS A 109 8.76 -6.75 4.09
C LYS A 109 9.21 -6.00 5.35
N GLU A 110 9.59 -4.73 5.21
CA GLU A 110 9.96 -3.88 6.35
C GLU A 110 8.80 -3.72 7.33
N SER A 111 7.58 -3.54 6.83
CA SER A 111 6.37 -3.45 7.67
C SER A 111 6.11 -4.76 8.43
N LEU A 112 6.31 -5.92 7.80
CA LEU A 112 6.19 -7.22 8.48
C LEU A 112 7.24 -7.40 9.57
N GLN A 113 8.49 -7.01 9.31
CA GLN A 113 9.56 -7.05 10.32
C GLN A 113 9.25 -6.14 11.52
N LEU A 114 8.64 -4.97 11.29
CA LEU A 114 8.19 -4.10 12.37
C LEU A 114 7.04 -4.73 13.17
N ALA A 115 6.10 -5.39 12.50
CA ALA A 115 5.03 -6.12 13.17
C ALA A 115 5.60 -7.23 14.09
N GLU A 116 6.51 -8.05 13.59
CA GLU A 116 7.18 -9.12 14.36
C GLU A 116 7.90 -8.57 15.60
N ARG A 117 8.63 -7.45 15.45
CA ARG A 117 9.30 -6.78 16.57
C ARG A 117 8.34 -6.31 17.65
N HIS A 118 7.17 -5.80 17.26
CA HIS A 118 6.15 -5.39 18.22
C HIS A 118 5.52 -6.60 18.92
N GLU A 119 5.31 -7.72 18.24
CA GLU A 119 4.84 -8.95 18.88
C GLU A 119 5.86 -9.54 19.86
N GLU A 120 7.15 -9.50 19.52
CA GLU A 120 8.21 -9.87 20.45
C GLU A 120 8.22 -8.99 21.70
N THR A 121 8.05 -7.68 21.52
CA THR A 121 7.96 -6.73 22.63
C THR A 121 6.74 -7.03 23.51
N ALA A 122 5.57 -7.25 22.90
CA ALA A 122 4.36 -7.63 23.62
C ALA A 122 4.54 -8.91 24.45
N ARG A 123 5.14 -9.96 23.86
CA ARG A 123 5.44 -11.22 24.56
C ARG A 123 6.36 -10.99 25.76
N LYS A 124 7.40 -10.15 25.62
CA LYS A 124 8.32 -9.82 26.71
C LYS A 124 7.59 -9.10 27.85
N LEU A 125 6.76 -8.11 27.54
CA LEU A 125 5.98 -7.36 28.53
C LEU A 125 5.01 -8.26 29.29
N ALA A 126 4.20 -9.06 28.59
CA ALA A 126 3.27 -10.01 29.21
C ALA A 126 4.00 -11.01 30.14
N SER A 127 5.18 -11.50 29.74
CA SER A 127 5.99 -12.39 30.57
C SER A 127 6.55 -11.71 31.84
N SER A 128 6.76 -10.39 31.80
CA SER A 128 7.24 -9.64 32.95
C SER A 128 6.10 -9.35 33.93
N GLU A 129 4.92 -8.98 33.44
CA GLU A 129 3.73 -8.72 34.26
C GLU A 129 3.31 -9.97 35.05
N GLY A 130 3.29 -11.14 34.41
CA GLY A 130 2.98 -12.40 35.09
C GLY A 130 4.00 -12.77 36.18
N ARG A 131 5.28 -12.42 35.99
CA ARG A 131 6.33 -12.65 37.00
C ARG A 131 6.20 -11.73 38.22
N TYR A 132 5.67 -10.52 38.05
CA TYR A 132 5.36 -9.63 39.17
C TYR A 132 4.16 -10.13 39.98
N GLN A 133 3.11 -10.62 39.32
CA GLN A 133 1.93 -11.15 40.00
C GLN A 133 2.21 -12.44 40.79
N ALA A 134 3.15 -13.28 40.35
CA ALA A 134 3.53 -14.51 41.07
C ALA A 134 4.44 -14.27 42.29
N ARG A 135 4.95 -13.04 42.49
CA ARG A 135 5.83 -12.68 43.61
C ARG A 135 5.14 -11.85 44.70
N ALA A 136 3.90 -11.42 44.46
CA ALA A 136 3.05 -10.70 45.41
C ALA A 136 2.21 -11.69 46.21
#